data_AF-A0AA90EW73-F1
#
_entry.id   AF-A0AA90EW73-F1
#
_cell.length_a   1.000
_cell.length_b   1.000
_cell.length_c   1.000
_cell.angle_alpha   90.00
_cell.angle_beta   90.00
_cell.angle_gamma   90.00
#
_symmetry.space_group_name_H-M   'P 1'
#
loop_
_entity.id
_entity.type
_entity.pdbx_description
1 polymer ?
#
loop_
_entity_poly.entity_id
_entity_poly.type
_entity_poly.pdbx_seq_one_letter_code
_entity_poly.pdbx_strand_id
1 'polypeptide(L)'
;MKTKVEKIYPLSNMQKGMLFHAMKDEASHAYFEQFIIELKGDVDERMFEESLNEVMKRHEILRASFHHRLDEPLHVIIKDRHMKFDYLDIRGRHDQDGVLERYLAEDKQKGFDLAKDTLMRACLIRTSDDSYQFVWTYHHILLDGWCLGIILDELLTIYDMKRKGQHHQLEDPRPYSDYIKWLEDQDKEEAQSYWESYLSGYDQKNSLPKLRTPSETGFKRREKTIECSKELTNRLIKLANQNHVTINTVLQSIWGVILAKYNNSEDVVFGTVVSGRDAEVEGIEKMVGVFINTIPTRIRLDKDKRFQDVLRETQTDALESSRYHYMNLAEVQALSELKNDLVDHVMVFENYAVDQKAFEEKNDVGFEMVNVSG
;
A
#
# COMPACT_ATOMS: atom_id res chain seq x y z
N MET A 1 27.68 14.52 -12.96
CA MET A 1 27.09 13.79 -14.11
C MET A 1 25.72 14.40 -14.39
N LYS A 2 25.35 14.64 -15.66
CA LYS A 2 24.00 15.14 -15.97
C LYS A 2 23.00 13.99 -15.80
N THR A 3 21.98 14.18 -14.97
CA THR A 3 20.87 13.23 -14.80
C THR A 3 20.20 12.97 -16.15
N LYS A 4 20.11 11.71 -16.58
CA LYS A 4 19.51 11.33 -17.86
C LYS A 4 18.04 10.94 -17.63
N VAL A 5 17.13 11.76 -18.15
CA VAL A 5 15.69 11.51 -18.10
C VAL A 5 15.31 10.47 -19.16
N GLU A 6 14.52 9.48 -18.77
CA GLU A 6 14.00 8.40 -19.62
C GLU A 6 12.57 8.69 -20.08
N LYS A 7 11.69 9.08 -19.16
CA LYS A 7 10.26 9.31 -19.40
C LYS A 7 9.71 10.38 -18.46
N ILE A 8 8.67 11.08 -18.89
CA ILE A 8 7.91 12.06 -18.10
C ILE A 8 6.42 11.81 -18.34
N TYR A 9 5.61 11.78 -17.29
CA TYR A 9 4.16 11.62 -17.36
C TYR A 9 3.45 12.14 -16.09
N PRO A 10 2.15 12.44 -16.13
CA PRO A 10 1.41 12.97 -14.96
C PRO A 10 1.35 12.00 -13.78
N LEU A 11 1.04 12.52 -12.59
CA LEU A 11 0.76 11.69 -11.42
C LEU A 11 -0.67 11.15 -11.43
N SER A 12 -0.87 9.96 -10.86
CA SER A 12 -2.21 9.54 -10.46
C SER A 12 -2.74 10.48 -9.37
N ASN A 13 -4.07 10.55 -9.22
CA ASN A 13 -4.67 11.42 -8.21
C ASN A 13 -4.26 11.04 -6.77
N MET A 14 -4.09 9.74 -6.49
CA MET A 14 -3.57 9.29 -5.20
C MET A 14 -2.16 9.82 -4.94
N GLN A 15 -1.27 9.72 -5.93
CA GLN A 15 0.09 10.26 -5.82
C GLN A 15 0.10 11.78 -5.66
N LYS A 16 -0.81 12.51 -6.33
CA LYS A 16 -0.98 13.97 -6.13
C LYS A 16 -1.36 14.29 -4.68
N GLY A 17 -2.27 13.50 -4.09
CA GLY A 17 -2.64 13.62 -2.67
C GLY A 17 -1.44 13.40 -1.74
N MET A 18 -0.71 12.29 -1.92
CA MET A 18 0.49 11.98 -1.13
C MET A 18 1.55 13.09 -1.26
N LEU A 19 1.80 13.57 -2.47
CA LEU A 19 2.75 14.66 -2.74
C LEU A 19 2.33 15.95 -2.03
N PHE A 20 1.06 16.33 -2.11
CA PHE A 20 0.53 17.51 -1.41
C PHE A 20 0.69 17.40 0.12
N HIS A 21 0.42 16.23 0.70
CA HIS A 21 0.60 16.00 2.12
C HIS A 21 2.08 16.08 2.53
N ALA A 22 2.98 15.45 1.77
CA ALA A 22 4.42 15.51 2.01
C ALA A 22 4.96 16.95 1.96
N MET A 23 4.41 17.79 1.08
CA MET A 23 4.77 19.22 1.00
C MET A 23 4.20 20.06 2.15
N LYS A 24 3.03 19.69 2.69
CA LYS A 24 2.37 20.44 3.77
C LYS A 24 3.03 20.17 5.13
N ASP A 25 3.55 18.97 5.34
CA ASP A 25 4.22 18.56 6.56
C ASP A 25 5.47 17.74 6.22
N GLU A 26 6.57 18.44 5.94
CA GLU A 26 7.86 17.82 5.59
C GLU A 26 8.42 16.94 6.71
N ALA A 27 7.98 17.14 7.96
CA ALA A 27 8.37 16.31 9.11
C ALA A 27 7.49 15.06 9.26
N SER A 28 6.43 14.94 8.48
CA SER A 28 5.53 13.79 8.53
C SER A 28 6.18 12.53 7.98
N HIS A 29 6.06 11.45 8.74
CA HIS A 29 6.43 10.11 8.29
C HIS A 29 5.21 9.28 7.83
N ALA A 30 4.09 9.93 7.48
CA ALA A 30 2.83 9.25 7.19
C ALA A 30 2.86 8.36 5.93
N TYR A 31 3.75 8.64 4.98
CA TYR A 31 3.92 7.86 3.74
C TYR A 31 5.31 7.22 3.66
N PHE A 32 5.95 7.05 4.80
CA PHE A 32 7.29 6.48 4.90
C PHE A 32 7.18 5.08 5.49
N GLU A 33 7.39 4.09 4.64
CA GLU A 33 7.28 2.68 4.99
C GLU A 33 8.67 2.08 5.21
N GLN A 34 8.79 1.23 6.23
CA GLN A 34 10.04 0.57 6.58
C GLN A 34 9.75 -0.87 6.97
N PHE A 35 10.13 -1.80 6.09
CA PHE A 35 10.01 -3.23 6.30
C PHE A 35 11.33 -3.80 6.82
N ILE A 36 11.22 -4.79 7.68
CA ILE A 36 12.32 -5.55 8.23
C ILE A 36 12.06 -7.02 7.93
N ILE A 37 12.99 -7.64 7.21
CA ILE A 37 12.93 -9.06 6.87
C ILE A 37 14.08 -9.76 7.56
N GLU A 38 13.78 -10.71 8.43
CA GLU A 38 14.77 -11.58 9.03
C GLU A 38 15.16 -12.66 8.00
N LEU A 39 16.45 -12.68 7.63
CA LEU A 39 17.02 -13.68 6.75
C LEU A 39 17.91 -14.61 7.55
N LYS A 40 17.79 -15.91 7.32
CA LYS A 40 18.62 -16.92 7.99
C LYS A 40 19.27 -17.85 6.98
N GLY A 41 20.60 -17.96 7.04
CA GLY A 41 21.42 -18.72 6.11
C GLY A 41 22.58 -17.89 5.55
N ASP A 42 23.07 -18.28 4.38
CA ASP A 42 24.21 -17.66 3.72
C ASP A 42 23.76 -16.66 2.67
N VAL A 43 23.93 -15.37 2.97
CA VAL A 43 23.58 -14.25 2.08
C VAL A 43 24.88 -13.67 1.51
N ASP A 44 25.09 -13.79 0.19
CA ASP A 44 26.13 -13.06 -0.52
C ASP A 44 25.67 -11.60 -0.69
N GLU A 45 26.28 -10.72 0.10
CA GLU A 45 25.78 -9.36 0.25
C GLU A 45 25.91 -8.55 -1.05
N ARG A 46 26.94 -8.83 -1.84
CA ARG A 46 27.16 -8.18 -3.14
C ARG A 46 26.13 -8.67 -4.15
N MET A 47 25.88 -9.97 -4.24
CA MET A 47 24.85 -10.51 -5.13
C MET A 47 23.45 -10.03 -4.73
N PHE A 48 23.20 -9.82 -3.43
CA PHE A 48 21.94 -9.28 -2.93
C PHE A 48 21.73 -7.84 -3.39
N GLU A 49 22.72 -6.96 -3.18
CA GLU A 49 22.70 -5.58 -3.68
C GLU A 49 22.54 -5.51 -5.21
N GLU A 50 23.27 -6.33 -5.96
CA GLU A 50 23.17 -6.38 -7.41
C GLU A 50 21.78 -6.83 -7.89
N SER A 51 21.22 -7.87 -7.26
CA SER A 51 19.87 -8.37 -7.60
C SER A 51 18.81 -7.30 -7.38
N LEU A 52 18.92 -6.58 -6.28
CA LEU A 52 18.00 -5.52 -5.90
C LEU A 52 18.08 -4.31 -6.84
N ASN A 53 19.28 -3.95 -7.29
CA ASN A 53 19.47 -2.94 -8.33
C ASN A 53 18.95 -3.37 -9.71
N GLU A 54 19.01 -4.66 -10.05
CA GLU A 54 18.37 -5.17 -11.28
C GLU A 54 16.84 -5.10 -11.19
N VAL A 55 16.23 -5.40 -10.03
CA VAL A 55 14.78 -5.16 -9.83
C VAL A 55 14.45 -3.67 -10.04
N MET A 56 15.22 -2.76 -9.43
CA MET A 56 15.01 -1.31 -9.60
C MET A 56 15.10 -0.87 -11.07
N LYS A 57 15.98 -1.46 -11.85
CA LYS A 57 16.15 -1.17 -13.28
C LYS A 57 14.97 -1.68 -14.11
N ARG A 58 14.38 -2.81 -13.74
CA ARG A 58 13.23 -3.43 -14.43
C ARG A 58 11.96 -2.58 -14.31
N HIS A 59 11.72 -1.97 -13.15
CA HIS A 59 10.48 -1.21 -12.89
C HIS A 59 10.72 0.30 -12.90
N GLU A 60 10.23 0.99 -13.94
CA GLU A 60 10.47 2.43 -14.13
C GLU A 60 10.07 3.30 -12.92
N ILE A 61 8.97 2.96 -12.24
CA ILE A 61 8.46 3.75 -11.11
C ILE A 61 9.48 3.81 -9.97
N LEU A 62 10.26 2.75 -9.75
CA LEU A 62 11.28 2.71 -8.69
C LEU A 62 12.41 3.73 -8.93
N ARG A 63 12.54 4.22 -10.18
CA ARG A 63 13.51 5.23 -10.59
C ARG A 63 12.92 6.64 -10.69
N ALA A 64 11.67 6.83 -10.29
CA ALA A 64 10.94 8.09 -10.44
C ALA A 64 11.38 9.17 -9.45
N SER A 65 11.23 10.42 -9.90
CA SER A 65 11.23 11.62 -9.06
C SER A 65 9.96 12.42 -9.34
N PHE A 66 9.48 13.16 -8.34
CA PHE A 66 8.20 13.85 -8.39
C PHE A 66 8.43 15.36 -8.37
N HIS A 67 8.05 16.02 -9.45
CA HIS A 67 8.27 17.45 -9.64
C HIS A 67 6.94 18.20 -9.59
N HIS A 68 6.84 19.23 -8.76
CA HIS A 68 5.58 19.92 -8.48
C HIS A 68 5.62 21.44 -8.76
N ARG A 69 6.73 21.97 -9.28
CA ARG A 69 6.92 23.41 -9.59
C ARG A 69 6.54 23.77 -11.03
N LEU A 70 5.74 22.92 -11.66
CA LEU A 70 5.22 23.05 -13.01
C LEU A 70 3.70 23.27 -12.91
N ASP A 71 3.02 23.49 -14.04
CA ASP A 71 1.57 23.69 -14.08
C ASP A 71 0.80 22.48 -13.52
N GLU A 72 1.36 21.29 -13.67
CA GLU A 72 0.91 20.07 -13.01
C GLU A 72 2.09 19.27 -12.45
N PRO A 73 1.89 18.49 -11.38
CA PRO A 73 2.94 17.62 -10.88
C PRO A 73 3.20 16.46 -11.84
N LEU A 74 4.48 16.13 -12.06
CA LEU A 74 4.93 15.12 -13.01
C LEU A 74 5.86 14.09 -12.39
N HIS A 75 5.77 12.85 -12.87
CA HIS A 75 6.82 11.85 -12.76
C HIS A 75 7.96 12.22 -13.70
N VAL A 76 9.19 12.06 -13.23
CA VAL A 76 10.40 12.14 -14.05
C VAL A 76 11.21 10.88 -13.79
N ILE A 77 11.22 9.96 -14.76
CA ILE A 77 11.92 8.69 -14.66
C ILE A 77 13.40 8.89 -15.00
N ILE A 78 14.27 8.50 -14.07
CA ILE A 78 15.72 8.67 -14.23
C ILE A 78 16.35 7.36 -14.71
N LYS A 79 17.04 7.39 -15.85
CA LYS A 79 17.52 6.18 -16.52
C LYS A 79 18.44 5.32 -15.64
N ASP A 80 19.51 5.91 -15.13
CA ASP A 80 20.61 5.22 -14.45
C ASP A 80 20.57 5.49 -12.93
N ARG A 81 19.38 5.38 -12.32
CA ARG A 81 19.19 5.58 -10.88
C ARG A 81 19.33 4.23 -10.16
N HIS A 82 20.17 4.22 -9.13
CA HIS A 82 20.45 3.05 -8.29
C HIS A 82 19.93 3.26 -6.87
N MET A 83 19.66 2.15 -6.18
CA MET A 83 19.26 2.21 -4.79
C MET A 83 20.50 2.39 -3.91
N LYS A 84 20.35 3.21 -2.87
CA LYS A 84 21.34 3.25 -1.82
C LYS A 84 21.23 1.97 -0.98
N PHE A 85 22.30 1.19 -0.96
CA PHE A 85 22.41 -0.04 -0.18
C PHE A 85 23.54 0.10 0.83
N ASP A 86 23.23 -0.05 2.11
CA ASP A 86 24.21 -0.05 3.20
C ASP A 86 24.38 -1.50 3.73
N TYR A 87 25.59 -1.84 4.20
CA TYR A 87 25.85 -3.10 4.90
C TYR A 87 26.41 -2.80 6.30
N LEU A 88 25.89 -3.48 7.31
CA LEU A 88 26.31 -3.31 8.69
C LEU A 88 26.56 -4.67 9.36
N ASP A 89 27.76 -4.89 9.89
CA ASP A 89 28.06 -6.08 10.69
C ASP A 89 28.00 -5.74 12.19
N ILE A 90 27.06 -6.35 12.90
CA ILE A 90 26.88 -6.15 14.35
C ILE A 90 27.11 -7.42 15.18
N ARG A 91 27.66 -8.49 14.59
CA ARG A 91 27.90 -9.77 15.28
C ARG A 91 28.67 -9.65 16.60
N GLY A 92 29.58 -8.69 16.68
CA GLY A 92 30.40 -8.42 17.87
C GLY A 92 29.83 -7.39 18.86
N ARG A 93 28.60 -6.89 18.67
CA ARG A 93 28.01 -5.85 19.52
C ARG A 93 27.20 -6.49 20.64
N HIS A 94 27.35 -5.98 21.87
CA HIS A 94 26.55 -6.44 23.02
C HIS A 94 25.10 -5.91 23.00
N ASP A 95 24.86 -4.77 22.34
CA ASP A 95 23.57 -4.08 22.23
C ASP A 95 23.08 -4.14 20.77
N GLN A 96 22.85 -5.34 20.23
CA GLN A 96 22.41 -5.49 18.84
C GLN A 96 21.04 -4.86 18.60
N ASP A 97 20.08 -5.14 19.48
CA ASP A 97 18.71 -4.61 19.41
C ASP A 97 18.72 -3.08 19.45
N GLY A 98 19.46 -2.47 20.37
CA GLY A 98 19.57 -1.01 20.43
C GLY A 98 20.29 -0.42 19.22
N VAL A 99 21.22 -1.13 18.57
CA VAL A 99 21.81 -0.68 17.30
C VAL A 99 20.77 -0.71 16.19
N LEU A 100 19.97 -1.77 16.10
CA LEU A 100 18.90 -1.88 15.11
C LEU A 100 17.84 -0.78 15.31
N GLU A 101 17.33 -0.60 16.53
CA GLU A 101 16.35 0.45 16.86
C GLU A 101 16.85 1.85 16.51
N ARG A 102 18.13 2.15 16.82
CA ARG A 102 18.75 3.43 16.44
C ARG A 102 18.85 3.58 14.93
N TYR A 103 19.28 2.54 14.22
CA TYR A 103 19.35 2.56 12.76
C TYR A 103 17.97 2.85 12.13
N LEU A 104 16.93 2.15 12.58
CA LEU A 104 15.55 2.32 12.09
C LEU A 104 15.05 3.75 12.32
N ALA A 105 15.24 4.27 13.53
CA ALA A 105 14.84 5.63 13.88
C ALA A 105 15.61 6.69 13.07
N GLU A 106 16.94 6.56 12.94
CA GLU A 106 17.78 7.47 12.16
C GLU A 106 17.43 7.42 10.67
N ASP A 107 17.18 6.24 10.11
CA ASP A 107 16.81 6.11 8.69
C ASP A 107 15.44 6.72 8.39
N LYS A 108 14.48 6.58 9.31
CA LYS A 108 13.17 7.24 9.22
C LYS A 108 13.29 8.76 9.29
N GLN A 109 14.14 9.27 10.19
CA GLN A 109 14.39 10.71 10.35
C GLN A 109 15.07 11.35 9.12
N LYS A 110 15.84 10.59 8.32
CA LYS A 110 16.46 11.12 7.10
C LYS A 110 15.43 11.59 6.07
N GLY A 111 14.23 11.00 6.04
CA GLY A 111 13.19 11.33 5.06
C GLY A 111 13.61 11.12 3.60
N PHE A 112 12.92 11.77 2.67
CA PHE A 112 13.27 11.81 1.24
C PHE A 112 12.90 13.17 0.64
N ASP A 113 13.77 13.77 -0.17
CA ASP A 113 13.40 14.83 -1.10
C ASP A 113 12.78 14.19 -2.36
N LEU A 114 11.45 14.23 -2.47
CA LEU A 114 10.67 13.60 -3.54
C LEU A 114 11.11 14.03 -4.96
N ALA A 115 11.73 15.22 -5.10
CA ALA A 115 12.15 15.75 -6.39
C ALA A 115 13.59 15.39 -6.77
N LYS A 116 14.40 14.86 -5.84
CA LYS A 116 15.84 14.63 -6.06
C LYS A 116 16.30 13.22 -5.71
N ASP A 117 15.88 12.73 -4.55
CA ASP A 117 16.41 11.52 -3.96
C ASP A 117 15.95 10.26 -4.69
N THR A 118 16.67 9.16 -4.47
CA THR A 118 16.12 7.84 -4.73
C THR A 118 15.18 7.53 -3.57
N LEU A 119 13.90 7.31 -3.85
CA LEU A 119 12.86 7.26 -2.82
C LEU A 119 12.72 5.87 -2.18
N MET A 120 13.84 5.15 -2.16
CA MET A 120 14.04 3.90 -1.46
C MET A 120 15.49 3.74 -1.03
N ARG A 121 15.68 3.05 0.08
CA ARG A 121 16.96 2.69 0.68
C ARG A 121 16.88 1.29 1.25
N ALA A 122 18.00 0.59 1.23
CA ALA A 122 18.11 -0.74 1.77
C ALA A 122 19.33 -0.82 2.68
N CYS A 123 19.23 -1.65 3.73
CA CYS A 123 20.37 -2.01 4.56
C CYS A 123 20.30 -3.49 4.92
N LEU A 124 21.42 -4.18 4.74
CA LEU A 124 21.57 -5.56 5.19
C LEU A 124 22.45 -5.58 6.45
N ILE A 125 21.85 -5.94 7.57
CA ILE A 125 22.50 -5.92 8.88
C ILE A 125 22.79 -7.34 9.32
N ARG A 126 24.05 -7.75 9.38
CA ARG A 126 24.46 -9.08 9.84
C ARG A 126 24.47 -9.16 11.37
N THR A 127 23.66 -10.05 11.94
CA THR A 127 23.45 -10.21 13.39
C THR A 127 24.18 -11.43 13.97
N SER A 128 24.30 -12.52 13.19
CA SER A 128 25.12 -13.70 13.50
C SER A 128 25.88 -14.18 12.26
N ASP A 129 26.61 -15.28 12.36
CA ASP A 129 27.30 -15.89 11.20
C ASP A 129 26.32 -16.31 10.10
N ASP A 130 25.06 -16.60 10.45
CA ASP A 130 23.99 -17.13 9.60
C ASP A 130 22.67 -16.36 9.72
N SER A 131 22.68 -15.12 10.21
CA SER A 131 21.45 -14.31 10.39
C SER A 131 21.68 -12.86 10.00
N TYR A 132 20.68 -12.30 9.34
CA TYR A 132 20.64 -10.93 8.85
C TYR A 132 19.27 -10.30 9.08
N GLN A 133 19.27 -8.98 9.25
CA GLN A 133 18.08 -8.14 9.20
C GLN A 133 18.17 -7.30 7.93
N PHE A 134 17.31 -7.57 6.96
CA PHE A 134 17.17 -6.74 5.76
C PHE A 134 16.13 -5.65 6.02
N VAL A 135 16.61 -4.42 6.15
CA VAL A 135 15.77 -3.24 6.31
C VAL A 135 15.56 -2.60 4.93
N TRP A 136 14.32 -2.55 4.48
CA TRP A 136 13.93 -1.89 3.25
C TRP A 136 12.98 -0.74 3.53
N THR A 137 13.37 0.44 3.11
CA THR A 137 12.65 1.68 3.39
C THR A 137 12.31 2.38 2.10
N TYR A 138 11.07 2.82 1.94
CA TYR A 138 10.62 3.51 0.72
C TYR A 138 9.52 4.53 1.00
N HIS A 139 9.33 5.45 0.07
CA HIS A 139 8.19 6.36 0.10
C HIS A 139 6.98 5.73 -0.61
N HIS A 140 5.83 5.70 0.07
CA HIS A 140 4.59 5.04 -0.38
C HIS A 140 4.05 5.59 -1.71
N ILE A 141 4.51 6.77 -2.16
CA ILE A 141 4.22 7.34 -3.48
C ILE A 141 4.74 6.48 -4.65
N LEU A 142 5.73 5.61 -4.41
CA LEU A 142 6.27 4.69 -5.40
C LEU A 142 5.48 3.39 -5.50
N LEU A 143 5.05 2.85 -4.35
CA LEU A 143 4.63 1.47 -4.19
C LEU A 143 3.49 1.36 -3.19
N ASP A 144 2.57 0.44 -3.45
CA ASP A 144 1.64 -0.06 -2.45
C ASP A 144 2.04 -1.44 -1.90
N GLY A 145 1.35 -1.90 -0.85
CA GLY A 145 1.65 -3.17 -0.18
C GLY A 145 1.62 -4.39 -1.11
N TRP A 146 0.83 -4.37 -2.19
CA TRP A 146 0.81 -5.45 -3.20
C TRP A 146 2.16 -5.57 -3.90
N CYS A 147 2.82 -4.44 -4.19
CA CYS A 147 4.10 -4.42 -4.89
C CYS A 147 5.23 -5.13 -4.14
N LEU A 148 5.13 -5.24 -2.81
CA LEU A 148 6.16 -5.89 -1.98
C LEU A 148 6.34 -7.36 -2.37
N GLY A 149 5.24 -8.10 -2.54
CA GLY A 149 5.31 -9.50 -2.94
C GLY A 149 5.94 -9.69 -4.32
N ILE A 150 5.63 -8.80 -5.27
CA ILE A 150 6.19 -8.82 -6.63
C ILE A 150 7.70 -8.56 -6.59
N ILE A 151 8.11 -7.51 -5.86
CA ILE A 151 9.52 -7.11 -5.77
C ILE A 151 10.35 -8.16 -5.07
N LEU A 152 9.82 -8.78 -4.00
CA LEU A 152 10.51 -9.87 -3.29
C LEU A 152 10.62 -11.14 -4.15
N ASP A 153 9.58 -11.52 -4.91
CA ASP A 153 9.64 -12.67 -5.83
C ASP A 153 10.75 -12.45 -6.86
N GLU A 154 10.77 -11.29 -7.52
CA GLU A 154 11.78 -10.97 -8.51
C GLU A 154 13.19 -10.88 -7.90
N LEU A 155 13.34 -10.28 -6.71
CA LEU A 155 14.61 -10.19 -6.00
C LEU A 155 15.20 -11.59 -5.77
N LEU A 156 14.42 -12.49 -5.19
CA LEU A 156 14.88 -13.84 -4.87
C LEU A 156 15.15 -14.67 -6.12
N THR A 157 14.33 -14.53 -7.15
CA THR A 157 14.55 -15.22 -8.43
C THR A 157 15.82 -14.72 -9.14
N ILE A 158 16.05 -13.40 -9.18
CA ILE A 158 17.27 -12.83 -9.78
C ILE A 158 18.51 -13.26 -8.97
N TYR A 159 18.41 -13.26 -7.64
CA TYR A 159 19.48 -13.70 -6.76
C TYR A 159 19.82 -15.19 -6.98
N ASP A 160 18.82 -16.07 -7.03
CA ASP A 160 18.99 -17.50 -7.32
C ASP A 160 19.69 -17.73 -8.67
N MET A 161 19.26 -17.02 -9.72
CA MET A 161 19.88 -17.09 -11.04
C MET A 161 21.35 -16.67 -11.00
N LYS A 162 21.68 -15.58 -10.30
CA LYS A 162 23.07 -15.12 -10.12
C LYS A 162 23.91 -16.14 -9.37
N ARG A 163 23.39 -16.71 -8.27
CA ARG A 163 24.05 -17.76 -7.48
C ARG A 163 24.38 -18.98 -8.34
N LYS A 164 23.48 -19.36 -9.25
CA LYS A 164 23.65 -20.47 -10.20
C LYS A 164 24.48 -20.13 -11.44
N GLY A 165 24.95 -18.88 -11.59
CA GLY A 165 25.68 -18.41 -12.77
C GLY A 165 24.84 -18.41 -14.05
N GLN A 166 23.51 -18.30 -13.92
CA GLN A 166 22.58 -18.32 -15.05
C GLN A 166 22.35 -16.91 -15.60
N HIS A 167 22.39 -16.78 -16.93
CA HIS A 167 21.99 -15.59 -17.66
C HIS A 167 20.58 -15.79 -18.22
N HIS A 168 19.56 -15.76 -17.36
CA HIS A 168 18.17 -15.74 -17.81
C HIS A 168 17.57 -14.36 -17.53
N GLN A 169 16.78 -13.83 -18.46
CA GLN A 169 16.09 -12.55 -18.32
C GLN A 169 14.62 -12.85 -18.04
N LEU A 170 14.14 -12.41 -16.87
CA LEU A 170 12.72 -12.39 -16.56
C LEU A 170 11.97 -11.54 -17.59
N GLU A 171 10.71 -11.90 -17.89
CA GLU A 171 9.83 -11.12 -18.75
C GLU A 171 9.82 -9.64 -18.31
N ASP A 172 9.92 -8.72 -19.28
CA ASP A 172 9.96 -7.29 -18.96
C ASP A 172 8.60 -6.86 -18.37
N PRO A 173 8.58 -6.18 -17.22
CA PRO A 173 7.33 -5.80 -16.58
C PRO A 173 6.63 -4.70 -17.36
N ARG A 174 5.30 -4.67 -17.29
CA ARG A 174 4.53 -3.58 -17.89
C ARG A 174 4.76 -2.27 -17.12
N PRO A 175 5.08 -1.16 -17.78
CA PRO A 175 5.45 0.08 -17.10
C PRO A 175 4.23 0.76 -16.46
N TYR A 176 4.41 1.36 -15.29
CA TYR A 176 3.34 2.07 -14.56
C TYR A 176 2.67 3.19 -15.37
N SER A 177 3.42 3.82 -16.28
CA SER A 177 2.87 4.81 -17.22
C SER A 177 1.76 4.29 -18.13
N ASP A 178 1.66 2.98 -18.39
CA ASP A 178 0.53 2.41 -19.12
C ASP A 178 -0.77 2.51 -18.30
N TYR A 179 -0.69 2.34 -16.97
CA TYR A 179 -1.83 2.56 -16.07
C TYR A 179 -2.19 4.05 -15.98
N ILE A 180 -1.20 4.95 -15.93
CA ILE A 180 -1.47 6.40 -15.97
C ILE A 180 -2.18 6.79 -17.26
N LYS A 181 -1.77 6.24 -18.40
CA LYS A 181 -2.46 6.46 -19.67
C LYS A 181 -3.91 5.93 -19.62
N TRP A 182 -4.12 4.73 -19.08
CA TRP A 182 -5.46 4.18 -18.90
C TRP A 182 -6.33 5.11 -18.05
N LEU A 183 -5.81 5.71 -16.98
CA LEU A 183 -6.53 6.69 -16.15
C LEU A 183 -6.96 7.93 -16.92
N GLU A 184 -6.14 8.41 -17.86
CA GLU A 184 -6.46 9.57 -18.70
C GLU A 184 -7.58 9.29 -19.70
N ASP A 185 -7.71 8.02 -20.12
CA ASP A 185 -8.71 7.56 -21.08
C ASP A 185 -10.09 7.27 -20.45
N GLN A 186 -10.24 7.37 -19.12
CA GLN A 186 -11.49 7.05 -18.42
C GLN A 186 -12.58 8.14 -18.54
N ASP A 187 -13.85 7.69 -18.63
CA ASP A 187 -15.02 8.58 -18.63
C ASP A 187 -15.33 9.12 -17.23
N LYS A 188 -14.84 10.33 -16.97
CA LYS A 188 -15.05 11.01 -15.69
C LYS A 188 -16.51 11.38 -15.43
N GLU A 189 -17.32 11.61 -16.46
CA GLU A 189 -18.73 11.98 -16.29
C GLU A 189 -19.57 10.78 -15.86
N GLU A 190 -19.26 9.59 -16.41
CA GLU A 190 -19.89 8.33 -15.99
C GLU A 190 -19.57 8.02 -14.52
N ALA A 191 -18.29 8.12 -14.12
CA ALA A 191 -17.91 7.92 -12.73
C ALA A 191 -18.55 8.94 -11.79
N GLN A 192 -18.59 10.21 -12.17
CA GLN A 192 -19.28 11.26 -11.40
C GLN A 192 -20.75 10.90 -11.19
N SER A 193 -21.45 10.53 -12.26
CA SER A 193 -22.86 10.16 -12.22
C SER A 193 -23.10 8.95 -11.30
N TYR A 194 -22.23 7.95 -11.35
CA TYR A 194 -22.30 6.80 -10.44
C TYR A 194 -22.16 7.22 -8.99
N TRP A 195 -21.11 7.97 -8.65
CA TRP A 195 -20.82 8.35 -7.25
C TRP A 195 -21.86 9.34 -6.69
N GLU A 196 -22.39 10.26 -7.51
CA GLU A 196 -23.53 11.11 -7.14
C GLU A 196 -24.75 10.26 -6.80
N SER A 197 -25.08 9.29 -7.64
CA SER A 197 -26.20 8.37 -7.40
C SER A 197 -25.98 7.50 -6.15
N TYR A 198 -24.78 6.95 -5.99
CA TYR A 198 -24.40 6.10 -4.86
C TYR A 198 -24.54 6.83 -3.51
N LEU A 199 -24.12 8.10 -3.48
CA LEU A 199 -24.13 8.95 -2.29
C LEU A 199 -25.42 9.77 -2.13
N SER A 200 -26.35 9.67 -3.07
CA SER A 200 -27.60 10.44 -3.05
C SER A 200 -28.40 10.20 -1.76
N GLY A 201 -28.90 11.29 -1.18
CA GLY A 201 -29.66 11.27 0.07
C GLY A 201 -28.84 10.95 1.32
N TYR A 202 -27.51 10.97 1.27
CA TYR A 202 -26.65 10.86 2.44
C TYR A 202 -26.20 12.26 2.92
N ASP A 203 -26.85 12.75 3.97
CA ASP A 203 -26.66 14.11 4.53
C ASP A 203 -26.16 14.10 5.98
N GLN A 204 -25.95 12.92 6.59
CA GLN A 204 -25.53 12.78 7.97
C GLN A 204 -24.09 12.34 8.10
N LYS A 205 -23.25 13.14 8.76
CA LYS A 205 -21.90 12.73 9.11
C LYS A 205 -21.93 11.70 10.25
N ASN A 206 -21.39 10.51 9.99
CA ASN A 206 -21.08 9.54 11.04
C ASN A 206 -19.67 9.76 11.56
N SER A 207 -19.46 9.57 12.86
CA SER A 207 -18.14 9.71 13.48
C SER A 207 -17.86 8.63 14.50
N LEU A 208 -16.57 8.43 14.79
CA LEU A 208 -16.16 7.56 15.90
C LEU A 208 -16.27 8.32 17.24
N PRO A 209 -16.61 7.62 18.35
CA PRO A 209 -16.59 8.22 19.68
C PRO A 209 -15.22 8.81 20.02
N LYS A 210 -15.18 10.12 20.30
CA LYS A 210 -13.94 10.84 20.63
C LYS A 210 -13.72 10.84 22.13
N LEU A 211 -12.54 10.39 22.57
CA LEU A 211 -12.10 10.57 23.95
C LEU A 211 -11.88 12.07 24.19
N ARG A 212 -12.61 12.68 25.15
CA ARG A 212 -12.35 14.06 25.57
C ARG A 212 -10.92 14.15 26.09
N THR A 213 -10.01 14.67 25.26
CA THR A 213 -8.64 15.00 25.66
C THR A 213 -8.48 16.51 25.61
N PRO A 214 -7.79 17.13 26.59
CA PRO A 214 -7.34 18.51 26.46
C PRO A 214 -6.59 18.66 25.14
N SER A 215 -6.70 19.82 24.48
CA SER A 215 -6.14 20.11 23.17
C SER A 215 -4.61 19.92 23.13
N GLU A 216 -4.16 18.68 23.00
CA GLU A 216 -2.80 18.37 22.61
C GLU A 216 -2.73 18.64 21.10
N THR A 217 -1.99 19.67 20.73
CA THR A 217 -1.74 20.00 19.33
C THR A 217 -0.81 18.95 18.74
N GLY A 218 -1.25 18.27 17.68
CA GLY A 218 -0.41 17.35 16.91
C GLY A 218 -0.96 15.92 16.85
N PHE A 219 -0.64 15.22 15.76
CA PHE A 219 -1.00 13.82 15.58
C PHE A 219 -0.11 12.92 16.46
N LYS A 220 -0.72 12.11 17.33
CA LYS A 220 -0.02 11.07 18.11
C LYS A 220 -0.53 9.71 17.67
N ARG A 221 0.29 8.95 16.95
CA ARG A 221 -0.02 7.55 16.57
C ARG A 221 -0.20 6.73 17.85
N ARG A 222 -1.31 6.00 17.93
CA ARG A 222 -1.56 4.95 18.93
C ARG A 222 -2.09 3.75 18.20
N GLU A 223 -1.75 2.57 18.69
CA GLU A 223 -2.11 1.31 18.07
C GLU A 223 -2.65 0.35 19.12
N LYS A 224 -3.62 -0.47 18.70
CA LYS A 224 -4.16 -1.53 19.53
C LYS A 224 -4.45 -2.75 18.66
N THR A 225 -3.68 -3.80 18.90
CA THR A 225 -3.88 -5.10 18.25
C THR A 225 -4.97 -5.88 18.97
N ILE A 226 -5.89 -6.46 18.20
CA ILE A 226 -6.93 -7.36 18.69
C ILE A 226 -6.89 -8.61 17.83
N GLU A 227 -6.69 -9.76 18.48
CA GLU A 227 -6.66 -11.05 17.81
C GLU A 227 -8.01 -11.76 17.94
N CYS A 228 -8.54 -12.25 16.82
CA CYS A 228 -9.73 -13.10 16.81
C CYS A 228 -9.32 -14.57 17.01
N SER A 229 -10.09 -15.32 17.79
CA SER A 229 -9.84 -16.76 17.93
C SER A 229 -10.03 -17.48 16.59
N LYS A 230 -9.31 -18.59 16.39
CA LYS A 230 -9.41 -19.41 15.17
C LYS A 230 -10.85 -19.87 14.90
N GLU A 231 -11.60 -20.17 15.96
CA GLU A 231 -13.01 -20.57 15.88
C GLU A 231 -13.87 -19.43 15.35
N LEU A 232 -13.67 -18.19 15.84
CA LEU A 232 -14.40 -17.01 15.36
C LEU A 232 -14.06 -16.73 13.89
N THR A 233 -12.78 -16.74 13.53
CA THR A 233 -12.30 -16.52 12.16
C THR A 233 -12.92 -17.54 11.19
N ASN A 234 -12.90 -18.84 11.54
CA ASN A 234 -13.52 -19.88 10.72
C ASN A 234 -15.04 -19.69 10.55
N ARG A 235 -15.73 -19.20 11.59
CA ARG A 235 -17.17 -18.89 11.50
C ARG A 235 -17.45 -17.71 10.58
N LEU A 236 -16.61 -16.67 10.61
CA LEU A 236 -16.72 -15.52 9.70
C LEU A 236 -16.47 -15.95 8.23
N ILE A 237 -15.45 -16.76 7.98
CA ILE A 237 -15.17 -17.33 6.66
C ILE A 237 -16.35 -18.18 6.17
N LYS A 238 -16.91 -19.03 7.04
CA LYS A 238 -18.09 -19.83 6.71
C LYS A 238 -19.30 -18.96 6.38
N LEU A 239 -19.52 -17.87 7.12
CA LEU A 239 -20.59 -16.91 6.85
C LEU A 239 -20.43 -16.26 5.48
N ALA A 240 -19.20 -15.84 5.13
CA ALA A 240 -18.89 -15.28 3.81
C ALA A 240 -19.24 -16.28 2.70
N ASN A 241 -18.73 -17.51 2.81
CA ASN A 241 -18.98 -18.57 1.83
C ASN A 241 -20.46 -18.93 1.67
N GLN A 242 -21.21 -19.00 2.78
CA GLN A 242 -22.65 -19.33 2.76
C GLN A 242 -23.51 -18.25 2.08
N ASN A 243 -23.02 -17.01 2.02
CA ASN A 243 -23.73 -15.90 1.37
C ASN A 243 -23.12 -15.52 0.02
N HIS A 244 -22.09 -16.24 -0.45
CA HIS A 244 -21.36 -15.95 -1.69
C HIS A 244 -20.76 -14.53 -1.72
N VAL A 245 -20.23 -14.08 -0.59
CA VAL A 245 -19.56 -12.78 -0.45
C VAL A 245 -18.13 -12.95 0.04
N THR A 246 -17.30 -11.92 -0.08
CA THR A 246 -15.93 -11.95 0.46
C THR A 246 -15.90 -11.77 1.98
N ILE A 247 -14.82 -12.20 2.63
CA ILE A 247 -14.59 -11.90 4.06
C ILE A 247 -14.50 -10.40 4.31
N ASN A 248 -13.93 -9.63 3.38
CA ASN A 248 -13.88 -8.17 3.46
C ASN A 248 -15.29 -7.58 3.54
N THR A 249 -16.21 -8.01 2.66
CA THR A 249 -17.62 -7.61 2.67
C THR A 249 -18.29 -7.90 4.01
N VAL A 250 -18.01 -9.06 4.61
CA VAL A 250 -18.53 -9.42 5.94
C VAL A 250 -18.00 -8.45 7.00
N LEU A 251 -16.70 -8.17 7.03
CA LEU A 251 -16.10 -7.28 8.01
C LEU A 251 -16.58 -5.83 7.84
N GLN A 252 -16.66 -5.32 6.61
CA GLN A 252 -17.22 -4.00 6.32
C GLN A 252 -18.67 -3.88 6.75
N SER A 253 -19.49 -4.91 6.52
CA SER A 253 -20.90 -4.91 6.95
C SER A 253 -21.03 -4.98 8.47
N ILE A 254 -20.21 -5.77 9.16
CA ILE A 254 -20.15 -5.79 10.63
C ILE A 254 -19.76 -4.42 11.16
N TRP A 255 -18.75 -3.78 10.55
CA TRP A 255 -18.29 -2.45 10.92
C TRP A 255 -19.38 -1.39 10.73
N GLY A 256 -20.10 -1.43 9.60
CA GLY A 256 -21.26 -0.58 9.33
C GLY A 256 -22.33 -0.72 10.41
N VAL A 257 -22.67 -1.95 10.82
CA VAL A 257 -23.62 -2.21 11.92
C VAL A 257 -23.14 -1.61 13.25
N ILE A 258 -21.84 -1.71 13.56
CA ILE A 258 -21.29 -1.11 14.78
C ILE A 258 -21.39 0.42 14.70
N LEU A 259 -20.96 1.01 13.59
CA LEU A 259 -20.96 2.46 13.37
C LEU A 259 -22.38 3.05 13.45
N ALA A 260 -23.35 2.38 12.83
CA ALA A 260 -24.77 2.71 12.89
C ALA A 260 -25.29 2.77 14.32
N LYS A 261 -24.96 1.76 15.14
CA LYS A 261 -25.36 1.72 16.56
C LYS A 261 -24.76 2.86 17.38
N TYR A 262 -23.50 3.23 17.12
CA TYR A 262 -22.85 4.34 17.83
C TYR A 262 -23.37 5.72 17.42
N ASN A 263 -23.87 5.87 16.19
CA ASN A 263 -24.40 7.13 15.67
C ASN A 263 -25.93 7.21 15.72
N ASN A 264 -26.62 6.14 16.17
CA ASN A 264 -28.07 6.02 16.14
C ASN A 264 -28.64 6.34 14.73
N SER A 265 -27.99 5.79 13.70
CA SER A 265 -28.35 5.92 12.28
C SER A 265 -28.60 4.55 11.66
N GLU A 266 -29.42 4.51 10.62
CA GLU A 266 -29.63 3.33 9.76
C GLU A 266 -28.83 3.43 8.45
N ASP A 267 -28.15 4.54 8.21
CA ASP A 267 -27.35 4.78 7.01
C ASP A 267 -25.98 5.35 7.40
N VAL A 268 -24.92 4.64 7.04
CA VAL A 268 -23.55 5.02 7.41
C VAL A 268 -22.57 4.95 6.27
N VAL A 269 -21.67 5.94 6.21
CA VAL A 269 -20.54 5.98 5.27
C VAL A 269 -19.22 6.01 6.04
N PHE A 270 -18.26 5.24 5.56
CA PHE A 270 -16.86 5.27 5.99
C PHE A 270 -15.97 5.01 4.77
N GLY A 271 -14.68 5.33 4.87
CA GLY A 271 -13.73 5.07 3.79
C GLY A 271 -13.30 3.61 3.79
N THR A 272 -13.10 3.01 2.63
CA THR A 272 -12.42 1.73 2.48
C THR A 272 -11.30 1.84 1.47
N VAL A 273 -10.21 1.09 1.69
CA VAL A 273 -9.09 1.01 0.74
C VAL A 273 -9.32 -0.17 -0.19
N VAL A 274 -9.30 0.12 -1.49
CA VAL A 274 -9.40 -0.86 -2.58
C VAL A 274 -8.03 -1.04 -3.23
N SER A 275 -7.82 -2.18 -3.90
CA SER A 275 -6.53 -2.47 -4.56
C SER A 275 -6.26 -1.54 -5.73
N GLY A 276 -7.31 -1.08 -6.43
CA GLY A 276 -7.22 -0.35 -7.70
C GLY A 276 -6.68 -1.18 -8.87
N ARG A 277 -6.51 -2.49 -8.68
CA ARG A 277 -6.02 -3.43 -9.71
C ARG A 277 -7.15 -4.05 -10.55
N ASP A 278 -8.38 -3.64 -10.32
CA ASP A 278 -9.55 -4.03 -11.14
C ASP A 278 -9.59 -3.30 -12.51
N ALA A 279 -8.64 -2.39 -12.77
CA ALA A 279 -8.55 -1.68 -14.04
C ALA A 279 -8.22 -2.62 -15.20
N GLU A 280 -8.80 -2.33 -16.38
CA GLU A 280 -8.66 -3.13 -17.59
C GLU A 280 -7.31 -2.91 -18.29
N VAL A 281 -6.22 -3.12 -17.55
CA VAL A 281 -4.84 -3.07 -18.04
C VAL A 281 -4.26 -4.47 -17.98
N GLU A 282 -3.92 -5.03 -19.14
CA GLU A 282 -3.30 -6.35 -19.22
C GLU A 282 -1.99 -6.38 -18.41
N GLY A 283 -1.89 -7.34 -17.48
CA GLY A 283 -0.73 -7.52 -16.62
C GLY A 283 -0.75 -6.67 -15.34
N ILE A 284 -1.83 -5.95 -15.03
CA ILE A 284 -1.92 -5.05 -13.87
C ILE A 284 -1.56 -5.72 -12.54
N GLU A 285 -1.88 -7.00 -12.35
CA GLU A 285 -1.56 -7.75 -11.12
C GLU A 285 -0.06 -7.92 -10.86
N LYS A 286 0.77 -7.77 -11.89
CA LYS A 286 2.25 -7.81 -11.81
C LYS A 286 2.89 -6.43 -11.95
N MET A 287 2.09 -5.38 -12.18
CA MET A 287 2.62 -4.03 -12.32
C MET A 287 3.03 -3.48 -10.96
N VAL A 288 4.15 -2.75 -10.96
CA VAL A 288 4.70 -2.09 -9.78
C VAL A 288 4.35 -0.60 -9.84
N GLY A 289 3.75 -0.08 -8.77
CA GLY A 289 3.24 1.29 -8.68
C GLY A 289 2.21 1.45 -7.57
N VAL A 290 1.64 2.66 -7.42
CA VAL A 290 0.53 2.90 -6.49
C VAL A 290 -0.80 2.76 -7.22
N PHE A 291 -1.56 1.73 -6.86
CA PHE A 291 -2.91 1.47 -7.40
C PHE A 291 -3.99 1.70 -6.35
N ILE A 292 -3.64 1.53 -5.07
CA ILE A 292 -4.59 1.68 -3.98
C ILE A 292 -5.34 3.00 -4.04
N ASN A 293 -6.63 2.94 -3.77
CA ASN A 293 -7.47 4.12 -3.65
C ASN A 293 -8.38 4.01 -2.43
N THR A 294 -8.81 5.15 -1.90
CA THR A 294 -9.85 5.18 -0.87
C THR A 294 -11.17 5.57 -1.51
N ILE A 295 -12.20 4.78 -1.28
CA ILE A 295 -13.57 5.04 -1.74
C ILE A 295 -14.52 5.12 -0.54
N PRO A 296 -15.65 5.83 -0.65
CA PRO A 296 -16.70 5.72 0.36
C PRO A 296 -17.41 4.37 0.22
N THR A 297 -17.63 3.72 1.35
CA THR A 297 -18.50 2.55 1.48
C THR A 297 -19.70 2.94 2.33
N ARG A 298 -20.88 2.80 1.75
CA ARG A 298 -22.18 3.10 2.38
C ARG A 298 -22.85 1.79 2.80
N ILE A 299 -23.31 1.72 4.04
CA ILE A 299 -24.05 0.59 4.59
C ILE A 299 -25.43 1.07 5.03
N ARG A 300 -26.48 0.51 4.43
CA ARG A 300 -27.89 0.82 4.74
C ARG A 300 -28.53 -0.35 5.51
N LEU A 301 -29.08 -0.06 6.69
CA LEU A 301 -29.58 -1.01 7.67
C LEU A 301 -31.10 -0.85 7.89
N ASP A 302 -31.88 -0.79 6.81
CA ASP A 302 -33.34 -0.65 6.89
C ASP A 302 -33.94 -1.64 7.91
N LYS A 303 -34.91 -1.18 8.70
CA LYS A 303 -35.45 -1.92 9.87
C LYS A 303 -35.90 -3.36 9.60
N ASP A 304 -36.30 -3.65 8.37
CA ASP A 304 -36.81 -4.97 7.96
C ASP A 304 -35.74 -5.88 7.35
N LYS A 305 -34.51 -5.39 7.14
CA LYS A 305 -33.42 -6.16 6.53
C LYS A 305 -32.80 -7.13 7.53
N ARG A 306 -32.59 -8.37 7.08
CA ARG A 306 -31.74 -9.32 7.81
C ARG A 306 -30.29 -9.01 7.47
N PHE A 307 -29.37 -9.39 8.35
CA PHE A 307 -27.94 -9.16 8.09
C PHE A 307 -27.45 -9.81 6.79
N GLN A 308 -28.05 -10.92 6.36
CA GLN A 308 -27.74 -11.57 5.08
C GLN A 308 -28.09 -10.71 3.87
N ASP A 309 -29.14 -9.88 3.97
CA ASP A 309 -29.55 -8.98 2.90
C ASP A 309 -28.54 -7.83 2.79
N VAL A 310 -28.12 -7.27 3.94
CA VAL A 310 -27.04 -6.27 4.01
C VAL A 310 -25.75 -6.79 3.38
N LEU A 311 -25.35 -8.04 3.67
CA LEU A 311 -24.14 -8.63 3.07
C LEU A 311 -24.20 -8.68 1.54
N ARG A 312 -25.35 -9.06 0.98
CA ARG A 312 -25.54 -9.18 -0.48
C ARG A 312 -25.58 -7.82 -1.16
N GLU A 313 -26.22 -6.83 -0.54
CA GLU A 313 -26.22 -5.46 -1.03
C GLU A 313 -24.81 -4.87 -1.00
N THR A 314 -24.08 -4.98 0.12
CA THR A 314 -22.69 -4.52 0.21
C THR A 314 -21.79 -5.19 -0.85
N GLN A 315 -21.99 -6.49 -1.12
CA GLN A 315 -21.25 -7.19 -2.18
C GLN A 315 -21.60 -6.66 -3.58
N THR A 316 -22.88 -6.34 -3.81
CA THR A 316 -23.35 -5.80 -5.09
C THR A 316 -22.76 -4.41 -5.30
N ASP A 317 -22.84 -3.54 -4.30
CA ASP A 317 -22.24 -2.20 -4.32
C ASP A 317 -20.73 -2.27 -4.54
N ALA A 318 -20.03 -3.22 -3.92
CA ALA A 318 -18.59 -3.42 -4.13
C ALA A 318 -18.25 -3.82 -5.57
N LEU A 319 -19.08 -4.65 -6.21
CA LEU A 319 -18.90 -5.07 -7.60
C LEU A 319 -19.25 -3.96 -8.60
N GLU A 320 -20.27 -3.16 -8.31
CA GLU A 320 -20.66 -2.03 -9.16
C GLU A 320 -19.63 -0.89 -9.07
N SER A 321 -19.17 -0.58 -7.86
CA SER A 321 -18.20 0.49 -7.65
C SER A 321 -16.82 0.19 -8.23
N SER A 322 -16.44 -1.08 -8.42
CA SER A 322 -15.10 -1.46 -8.91
C SER A 322 -14.71 -0.82 -10.24
N ARG A 323 -15.70 -0.60 -11.11
CA ARG A 323 -15.53 0.09 -12.40
C ARG A 323 -15.09 1.54 -12.24
N TYR A 324 -15.34 2.15 -11.08
CA TYR A 324 -15.11 3.57 -10.81
C TYR A 324 -14.12 3.80 -9.66
N HIS A 325 -13.40 2.75 -9.23
CA HIS A 325 -12.35 2.84 -8.21
C HIS A 325 -11.17 3.72 -8.63
N TYR A 326 -11.08 4.14 -9.89
CA TYR A 326 -10.07 5.08 -10.37
C TYR A 326 -10.33 6.53 -9.95
N MET A 327 -11.57 6.88 -9.58
CA MET A 327 -11.93 8.23 -9.15
C MET A 327 -11.49 8.45 -7.71
N ASN A 328 -10.77 9.53 -7.44
CA ASN A 328 -10.17 9.72 -6.12
C ASN A 328 -11.18 10.20 -5.07
N LEU A 329 -10.91 9.93 -3.80
CA LEU A 329 -11.83 10.30 -2.70
C LEU A 329 -12.20 11.78 -2.69
N ALA A 330 -11.26 12.70 -2.95
CA ALA A 330 -11.53 14.14 -2.91
C ALA A 330 -12.51 14.57 -4.02
N GLU A 331 -12.39 13.96 -5.22
CA GLU A 331 -13.35 14.17 -6.31
C GLU A 331 -14.73 13.61 -5.92
N VAL A 332 -14.80 12.40 -5.36
CA VAL A 332 -16.06 11.78 -4.90
C VAL A 332 -16.70 12.60 -3.77
N GLN A 333 -15.89 13.09 -2.83
CA GLN A 333 -16.33 13.98 -1.75
C GLN A 333 -16.94 15.25 -2.31
N ALA A 334 -16.32 15.85 -3.33
CA ALA A 334 -16.82 17.07 -3.97
C ALA A 334 -18.21 16.91 -4.60
N LEU A 335 -18.66 15.67 -4.88
CA LEU A 335 -20.01 15.36 -5.37
C LEU A 335 -21.04 15.25 -4.24
N SER A 336 -20.61 14.87 -3.04
CA SER A 336 -21.49 14.72 -1.88
C SER A 336 -21.91 16.07 -1.27
N GLU A 337 -23.02 16.08 -0.51
CA GLU A 337 -23.44 17.27 0.26
C GLU A 337 -22.45 17.59 1.39
N LEU A 338 -21.82 16.56 1.97
CA LEU A 338 -20.90 16.67 3.10
C LEU A 338 -19.49 17.12 2.70
N LYS A 339 -19.11 17.06 1.42
CA LYS A 339 -17.77 17.41 0.94
C LYS A 339 -16.69 16.67 1.75
N ASN A 340 -15.76 17.41 2.35
CA ASN A 340 -14.66 16.87 3.14
C ASN A 340 -15.12 16.11 4.40
N ASP A 341 -16.38 16.27 4.82
CA ASP A 341 -16.96 15.60 6.00
C ASP A 341 -17.62 14.24 5.68
N LEU A 342 -17.60 13.80 4.41
CA LEU A 342 -18.21 12.52 3.99
C LEU A 342 -17.62 11.30 4.73
N VAL A 343 -16.32 11.31 5.00
CA VAL A 343 -15.57 10.21 5.61
C VAL A 343 -14.80 10.73 6.82
N ASP A 344 -15.02 10.13 8.00
CA ASP A 344 -14.30 10.45 9.25
C ASP A 344 -13.14 9.49 9.52
N HIS A 345 -13.25 8.23 9.09
CA HIS A 345 -12.27 7.17 9.27
C HIS A 345 -12.27 6.18 8.10
N VAL A 346 -11.18 5.41 8.00
CA VAL A 346 -10.99 4.40 6.95
C VAL A 346 -10.88 3.02 7.57
N MET A 347 -11.48 2.02 6.91
CA MET A 347 -11.29 0.61 7.19
C MET A 347 -10.44 -0.01 6.08
N VAL A 348 -9.33 -0.64 6.45
CA VAL A 348 -8.41 -1.31 5.51
C VAL A 348 -8.51 -2.81 5.75
N PHE A 349 -8.69 -3.57 4.67
CA PHE A 349 -8.57 -5.03 4.69
C PHE A 349 -7.41 -5.41 3.79
N GLU A 350 -6.30 -5.84 4.40
CA GLU A 350 -5.10 -6.21 3.69
C GLU A 350 -5.15 -7.72 3.40
N ASN A 351 -5.20 -8.07 2.12
CA ASN A 351 -5.17 -9.46 1.66
C ASN A 351 -3.78 -9.88 1.16
N TYR A 352 -2.75 -9.07 1.42
CA TYR A 352 -1.37 -9.31 1.00
C TYR A 352 -0.57 -9.70 2.22
N ALA A 353 -0.61 -10.98 2.56
CA ALA A 353 0.50 -11.53 3.32
C ALA A 353 1.66 -11.66 2.32
N VAL A 354 2.84 -11.14 2.66
CA VAL A 354 4.08 -11.65 2.09
C VAL A 354 4.08 -13.14 2.44
N ASP A 355 3.65 -13.99 1.51
CA ASP A 355 3.48 -15.42 1.75
C ASP A 355 4.86 -16.06 1.85
N GLN A 356 5.41 -16.03 3.07
CA GLN A 356 6.73 -16.57 3.41
C GLN A 356 6.92 -17.97 2.82
N LYS A 357 5.89 -18.81 2.86
CA LYS A 357 5.95 -20.20 2.35
C LYS A 357 6.02 -20.28 0.83
N ALA A 358 5.29 -19.41 0.12
CA ALA A 358 5.35 -19.37 -1.34
C ALA A 358 6.75 -18.97 -1.86
N PHE A 359 7.51 -18.19 -1.08
CA PHE A 359 8.88 -17.81 -1.44
C PHE A 359 9.90 -18.91 -1.14
N GLU A 360 9.75 -19.63 -0.02
CA GLU A 360 10.62 -20.73 0.40
C GLU A 360 10.58 -21.92 -0.59
N GLU A 361 9.41 -22.27 -1.12
CA GLU A 361 9.26 -23.42 -2.02
C GLU A 361 9.81 -23.16 -3.43
N LYS A 362 9.94 -21.89 -3.84
CA LYS A 362 10.29 -21.51 -5.22
C LYS A 362 11.79 -21.39 -5.50
N ASN A 363 12.60 -20.98 -4.51
CA ASN A 363 13.98 -20.59 -4.77
C ASN A 363 14.97 -21.25 -3.80
N ASP A 364 16.05 -21.86 -4.31
CA ASP A 364 17.19 -22.31 -3.50
C ASP A 364 18.22 -21.18 -3.43
N VAL A 365 17.93 -20.17 -2.60
CA VAL A 365 18.78 -18.96 -2.45
C VAL A 365 19.84 -19.09 -1.35
N GLY A 366 19.88 -20.21 -0.63
CA GLY A 366 20.85 -20.42 0.46
C GLY A 366 20.49 -19.75 1.80
N PHE A 367 19.35 -19.07 1.85
CA PHE A 367 18.76 -18.50 3.07
C PHE A 367 17.23 -18.60 3.04
N GLU A 368 16.59 -18.48 4.20
CA GLU A 368 15.14 -18.46 4.40
C GLU A 368 14.68 -17.10 4.97
N MET A 369 13.45 -16.69 4.64
CA MET A 369 12.81 -15.49 5.22
C MET A 369 11.99 -15.90 6.44
N VAL A 370 12.52 -15.68 7.63
CA VAL A 370 11.94 -16.20 8.88
C VAL A 370 10.81 -15.31 9.40
N ASN A 371 10.97 -14.00 9.25
CA ASN A 371 10.02 -13.03 9.76
C ASN A 371 9.96 -11.79 8.87
N VAL A 372 8.79 -11.18 8.78
CA VAL A 372 8.57 -9.91 8.06
C VAL A 372 7.77 -9.01 9.00
N SER A 373 8.32 -7.85 9.32
CA SER A 373 7.65 -6.81 10.11
C SER A 373 7.76 -5.45 9.42
N GLY A 374 6.85 -4.53 9.74
CA GLY A 374 6.77 -3.18 9.16
C GLY A 374 5.86 -2.27 9.98
#